data_AF-A0A9E0NL77-F1
#
_entry.id   AF-A0A9E0NL77-F1
#
_cell.length_a   1.000
_cell.length_b   1.000
_cell.length_c   1.000
_cell.angle_alpha   90.00
_cell.angle_beta   90.00
_cell.angle_gamma   90.00
#
_symmetry.space_group_name_H-M   'P 1'
#
loop_
_entity.id
_entity.type
_entity.pdbx_description
1 polymer ?
#
loop_
_entity_poly.entity_id
_entity_poly.type
_entity_poly.pdbx_seq_one_letter_code
_entity_poly.pdbx_strand_id
1 'polypeptide(L)'
;ISGRDLILILGGLFLLVKSTNEIHHDIEEGGEEEKELKKSARGYYNTLIQIAILDIVFSLDSVITAVGMASNILVMILAVVIAVGVMMFASKSISIFIENNPTIKILALAFLILVGVALIAEGLDFHISKGYIYFAMAFSLAVESINIYTRKKKTKRKSQKEA
;
A
#
# COMPACT_ATOMS: atom_id res chain seq x y z
N ILE A 1 27.27 -1.88 -6.93
CA ILE A 1 26.42 -0.94 -6.17
C ILE A 1 26.39 0.39 -6.92
N SER A 2 25.44 0.50 -7.84
CA SER A 2 25.04 1.75 -8.50
C SER A 2 24.28 2.65 -7.52
N GLY A 3 24.16 3.95 -7.83
CA GLY A 3 23.29 4.86 -7.06
C GLY A 3 21.82 4.39 -7.05
N ARG A 4 21.39 3.67 -8.09
CA ARG A 4 20.07 3.01 -8.15
C ARG A 4 19.91 1.99 -7.01
N ASP A 5 20.89 1.11 -6.84
CA ASP A 5 20.84 0.01 -5.86
C ASP A 5 20.76 0.56 -4.43
N LEU A 6 21.48 1.65 -4.17
CA LEU A 6 21.42 2.33 -2.87
C LEU A 6 20.03 2.91 -2.59
N ILE A 7 19.38 3.53 -3.59
CA ILE A 7 18.02 4.06 -3.47
C ILE A 7 17.02 2.93 -3.21
N LEU A 8 17.16 1.79 -3.91
CA LEU A 8 16.29 0.63 -3.72
C LEU A 8 16.41 0.03 -2.31
N ILE A 9 17.64 -0.17 -1.82
CA ILE A 9 17.89 -0.73 -0.49
C ILE A 9 17.37 0.23 0.60
N LEU A 10 17.72 1.52 0.51
CA LEU A 10 17.27 2.51 1.51
C LEU A 10 15.76 2.70 1.48
N GLY A 11 15.16 2.75 0.30
CA GLY A 11 13.70 2.82 0.13
C GLY A 11 13.01 1.59 0.72
N GLY A 12 13.52 0.39 0.45
CA GLY A 12 12.96 -0.84 1.00
C GLY A 12 13.09 -0.93 2.52
N LEU A 13 14.25 -0.56 3.09
CA LEU A 13 14.43 -0.49 4.55
C LEU A 13 13.48 0.52 5.20
N PHE A 14 13.29 1.69 4.58
CA PHE A 14 12.34 2.69 5.04
C PHE A 14 10.91 2.13 5.10
N LEU A 15 10.48 1.40 4.07
CA LEU A 15 9.16 0.76 4.04
C LEU A 15 9.00 -0.30 5.11
N LEU A 16 10.01 -1.15 5.33
CA LEU A 16 9.97 -2.18 6.37
C LEU A 16 9.81 -1.59 7.77
N VAL A 17 10.69 -0.64 8.13
CA VAL A 17 10.68 -0.03 9.46
C VAL A 17 9.36 0.68 9.70
N LYS A 18 8.92 1.51 8.76
CA LYS A 18 7.67 2.25 8.93
C LYS A 18 6.48 1.31 9.04
N SER A 19 6.33 0.40 8.08
CA SER A 19 5.11 -0.42 8.01
C SER A 19 4.99 -1.33 9.23
N THR A 20 6.12 -1.86 9.71
CA THR A 20 6.17 -2.62 10.97
C THR A 20 5.76 -1.74 12.16
N ASN A 21 6.30 -0.52 12.27
CA ASN A 21 5.94 0.41 13.35
C ASN A 21 4.45 0.80 13.30
N GLU A 22 3.89 1.03 12.11
CA GLU A 22 2.48 1.38 11.94
C GLU A 22 1.57 0.19 12.31
N ILE A 23 1.91 -1.03 11.89
CA ILE A 23 1.18 -2.24 12.29
C ILE A 23 1.25 -2.43 13.80
N HIS A 24 2.43 -2.23 14.41
CA HIS A 24 2.60 -2.32 15.86
C HIS A 24 1.73 -1.30 16.59
N HIS A 25 1.71 -0.05 16.11
CA HIS A 25 0.86 1.01 16.68
C HIS A 25 -0.63 0.69 16.55
N ASP A 26 -1.07 0.21 15.38
CA ASP A 26 -2.46 -0.21 15.15
C ASP A 26 -2.90 -1.38 16.05
N ILE A 27 -1.97 -2.26 16.42
CA ILE A 27 -2.22 -3.38 17.34
C ILE A 27 -2.27 -2.92 18.80
N GLU A 28 -1.36 -2.03 19.20
CA GLU A 28 -1.32 -1.47 20.57
C GLU A 28 -2.54 -0.58 20.86
N GLU A 29 -2.93 0.27 19.91
CA GLU A 29 -4.13 1.13 20.03
C GLU A 29 -5.43 0.31 19.96
N GLY A 30 -5.39 -0.94 19.50
CA GLY A 30 -6.52 -1.88 19.51
C GLY A 30 -6.86 -2.49 20.87
N GLY A 31 -6.10 -2.17 21.93
CA GLY A 31 -6.28 -2.68 23.30
C GLY A 31 -6.83 -1.67 24.32
N GLU A 32 -6.91 -0.39 23.98
CA GLU A 32 -7.42 0.66 24.87
C GLU A 32 -8.58 1.40 24.21
N GLU A 33 -9.80 0.88 24.41
CA GLU A 33 -11.02 1.68 24.26
C GLU A 33 -11.06 2.74 25.36
N GLU A 34 -10.27 3.81 25.24
CA GLU A 34 -10.57 5.14 25.76
C GLU A 34 -9.42 6.11 25.47
N LYS A 35 -9.76 7.23 24.82
CA LYS A 35 -8.94 8.42 24.55
C LYS A 35 -8.01 8.34 23.33
N GLU A 36 -8.52 8.81 22.19
CA GLU A 36 -8.14 10.14 21.64
C GLU A 36 -8.56 10.26 20.17
N LEU A 37 -9.68 10.94 19.93
CA LEU A 37 -10.17 11.36 18.61
C LEU A 37 -9.25 12.38 17.88
N LYS A 38 -8.00 12.59 18.35
CA LYS A 38 -7.04 13.56 17.78
C LYS A 38 -5.76 12.94 17.21
N LYS A 39 -5.48 11.66 17.45
CA LYS A 39 -4.23 11.01 17.02
C LYS A 39 -4.36 10.21 15.71
N SER A 40 -5.56 9.70 15.42
CA SER A 40 -5.88 8.87 14.25
C SER A 40 -5.70 9.57 12.89
N ALA A 41 -5.85 10.90 12.82
CA ALA A 41 -5.65 11.66 11.57
C ALA A 41 -4.19 11.74 11.12
N ARG A 42 -3.21 11.57 12.02
CA ARG A 42 -1.78 11.73 11.73
C ARG A 42 -1.19 10.49 11.02
N GLY A 43 -1.61 9.28 11.41
CA GLY A 43 -1.17 8.02 10.77
C GLY A 43 -1.72 7.84 9.35
N TYR A 44 -2.95 8.31 9.12
CA TYR A 44 -3.60 8.28 7.83
C TYR A 44 -2.88 9.18 6.78
N TYR A 45 -2.55 10.42 7.14
CA TYR A 45 -1.85 11.33 6.23
C TYR A 45 -0.43 10.84 5.92
N ASN A 46 0.24 10.27 6.93
CA ASN A 46 1.59 9.72 6.77
C ASN A 46 1.60 8.47 5.89
N THR A 47 0.58 7.62 5.99
CA THR A 47 0.42 6.43 5.13
C THR A 47 0.09 6.81 3.69
N LEU A 48 -0.73 7.84 3.45
CA LEU A 48 -0.99 8.36 2.11
C LEU A 48 0.25 8.97 1.46
N ILE A 49 1.03 9.76 2.21
CA ILE A 49 2.30 10.31 1.72
C ILE A 49 3.26 9.19 1.29
N GLN A 50 3.27 8.08 2.02
CA GLN A 50 4.15 6.97 1.70
C GLN A 50 3.66 6.12 0.54
N ILE A 51 2.35 5.92 0.42
CA ILE A 51 1.76 5.32 -0.79
C ILE A 51 2.10 6.21 -1.99
N ALA A 52 2.04 7.54 -1.86
CA ALA A 52 2.43 8.46 -2.92
C ALA A 52 3.93 8.37 -3.25
N ILE A 53 4.82 8.31 -2.25
CA ILE A 53 6.27 8.15 -2.48
C ILE A 53 6.58 6.80 -3.12
N LEU A 54 5.94 5.73 -2.66
CA LEU A 54 6.12 4.38 -3.17
C LEU A 54 5.54 4.23 -4.58
N ASP A 55 4.39 4.84 -4.84
CA ASP A 55 3.84 4.91 -6.20
C ASP A 55 4.73 5.74 -7.12
N ILE A 56 5.36 6.83 -6.66
CA ILE A 56 6.37 7.54 -7.45
C ILE A 56 7.56 6.63 -7.76
N VAL A 57 8.11 5.90 -6.79
CA VAL A 57 9.27 5.01 -7.02
C VAL A 57 8.91 3.81 -7.90
N PHE A 58 7.73 3.23 -7.71
CA PHE A 58 7.24 2.06 -8.44
C PHE A 58 6.70 2.41 -9.83
N SER A 59 6.06 3.57 -9.99
CA SER A 59 5.70 4.12 -11.29
C SER A 59 6.94 4.50 -12.07
N LEU A 60 7.97 5.08 -11.44
CA LEU A 60 9.23 5.35 -12.11
C LEU A 60 9.90 4.05 -12.55
N ASP A 61 10.03 3.02 -11.71
CA ASP A 61 10.67 1.76 -12.13
C ASP A 61 9.83 0.98 -13.16
N SER A 62 8.50 0.89 -13.00
CA SER A 62 7.62 0.18 -13.96
C SER A 62 7.51 0.91 -15.30
N VAL A 63 7.49 2.25 -15.28
CA VAL A 63 7.52 3.07 -16.50
C VAL A 63 8.91 3.05 -17.10
N ILE A 64 10.00 3.18 -16.34
CA ILE A 64 11.37 3.07 -16.88
C ILE A 64 11.62 1.66 -17.47
N THR A 65 11.04 0.61 -16.91
CA THR A 65 11.17 -0.76 -17.44
C THR A 65 10.29 -0.98 -18.68
N ALA A 66 9.05 -0.46 -18.69
CA ALA A 66 8.14 -0.56 -19.83
C ALA A 66 8.53 0.40 -20.98
N VAL A 67 9.14 1.53 -20.66
CA VAL A 67 9.59 2.59 -21.58
C VAL A 67 11.10 2.46 -21.89
N GLY A 68 11.87 1.67 -21.16
CA GLY A 68 13.15 1.14 -21.64
C GLY A 68 13.01 0.34 -22.94
N MET A 69 11.77 -0.09 -23.25
CA MET A 69 11.35 -0.67 -24.54
C MET A 69 10.74 0.36 -25.53
N ALA A 70 10.52 1.63 -25.15
CA ALA A 70 9.95 2.68 -25.99
C ALA A 70 10.76 4.00 -25.92
N SER A 71 11.30 4.44 -27.05
CA SER A 71 12.36 5.46 -27.16
C SER A 71 12.02 6.92 -26.76
N ASN A 72 10.88 7.22 -26.10
CA ASN A 72 10.43 8.60 -25.89
C ASN A 72 10.21 8.99 -24.41
N ILE A 73 11.16 9.76 -23.88
CA ILE A 73 11.16 10.32 -22.52
C ILE A 73 9.91 11.16 -22.22
N LEU A 74 9.35 11.87 -23.21
CA LEU A 74 8.17 12.71 -23.02
C LEU A 74 6.92 11.88 -22.70
N VAL A 75 6.80 10.70 -23.32
CA VAL A 75 5.67 9.78 -23.06
C VAL A 75 5.75 9.24 -21.63
N MET A 76 6.95 8.94 -21.15
CA MET A 76 7.19 8.51 -19.76
C MET A 76 6.77 9.58 -18.75
N ILE A 77 7.19 10.84 -18.96
CA ILE A 77 6.82 11.94 -18.05
C ILE A 77 5.30 12.15 -18.04
N LEU A 78 4.66 12.14 -19.22
CA LEU A 78 3.21 12.29 -19.32
C LEU A 78 2.45 11.16 -18.62
N ALA A 79 2.90 9.90 -18.77
CA ALA A 79 2.28 8.76 -18.11
C ALA A 79 2.33 8.89 -16.58
N VAL A 80 3.46 9.29 -16.02
CA VAL A 80 3.63 9.50 -14.57
C VAL A 80 2.72 10.65 -14.09
N VAL A 81 2.70 11.78 -14.80
CA VAL A 81 1.86 12.93 -14.43
C VAL A 81 0.37 12.56 -14.43
N ILE A 82 -0.09 11.82 -15.45
CA ILE A 82 -1.48 11.36 -15.54
C ILE A 82 -1.79 10.39 -14.39
N ALA A 83 -0.91 9.42 -14.12
CA ALA A 83 -1.10 8.45 -13.04
C ALA A 83 -1.23 9.14 -11.68
N VAL A 84 -0.34 10.08 -11.36
CA VAL A 84 -0.38 10.87 -10.13
C VAL A 84 -1.67 11.69 -10.05
N GLY A 85 -2.09 12.31 -11.15
CA GLY A 85 -3.35 13.07 -11.21
C GLY A 85 -4.58 12.20 -10.88
N VAL A 86 -4.64 11.00 -11.44
CA VAL A 86 -5.73 10.03 -11.18
C VAL A 86 -5.71 9.57 -9.72
N MET A 87 -4.52 9.27 -9.17
CA MET A 87 -4.40 8.90 -7.76
C MET A 87 -4.84 10.02 -6.81
N MET A 88 -4.43 11.27 -7.08
CA MET A 88 -4.83 12.41 -6.25
C MET A 88 -6.35 12.59 -6.28
N PHE A 89 -6.96 12.47 -7.45
CA PHE A 89 -8.42 12.51 -7.61
C PHE A 89 -9.11 11.39 -6.83
N ALA A 90 -8.59 10.16 -6.88
CA ALA A 90 -9.17 9.00 -6.22
C ALA A 90 -8.83 8.91 -4.71
N SER A 91 -7.80 9.61 -4.24
CA SER A 91 -7.23 9.47 -2.90
C SER A 91 -8.28 9.57 -1.80
N LYS A 92 -9.13 10.61 -1.83
CA LYS A 92 -10.18 10.82 -0.83
C LYS A 92 -11.16 9.63 -0.74
N SER A 93 -11.53 9.05 -1.88
CA SER A 93 -12.44 7.90 -1.92
C SER A 93 -11.78 6.62 -1.43
N ILE A 94 -10.53 6.36 -1.87
CA ILE A 94 -9.74 5.20 -1.43
C ILE A 94 -9.56 5.25 0.09
N SER A 95 -9.25 6.42 0.60
CA SER A 95 -9.06 6.69 2.00
C SER A 95 -10.27 6.42 2.88
N ILE A 96 -11.44 6.97 2.52
CA ILE A 96 -12.69 6.71 3.23
C ILE A 96 -12.99 5.20 3.21
N PHE A 97 -12.67 4.50 2.12
CA PHE A 97 -12.82 3.05 2.06
C PHE A 97 -11.89 2.31 3.02
N ILE A 98 -10.63 2.73 3.13
CA ILE A 98 -9.65 2.15 4.08
C ILE A 98 -10.08 2.40 5.53
N GLU A 99 -10.51 3.61 5.88
CA GLU A 99 -10.99 3.95 7.23
C GLU A 99 -12.19 3.09 7.65
N ASN A 100 -13.11 2.82 6.72
CA ASN A 100 -14.28 1.98 6.99
C ASN A 100 -14.00 0.47 7.03
N ASN A 101 -12.82 0.03 6.59
CA ASN A 101 -12.45 -1.39 6.56
C ASN A 101 -11.03 -1.57 7.13
N PRO A 102 -10.87 -1.66 8.47
CA PRO A 102 -9.55 -1.73 9.13
C PRO A 102 -8.65 -2.87 8.65
N THR A 103 -9.24 -3.99 8.23
CA THR A 103 -8.52 -5.12 7.63
C THR A 103 -7.86 -4.76 6.30
N ILE A 104 -8.44 -3.84 5.51
CA ILE A 104 -7.81 -3.28 4.30
C ILE A 104 -6.60 -2.41 4.66
N LYS A 105 -6.65 -1.65 5.77
CA LYS A 105 -5.51 -0.86 6.24
C LYS A 105 -4.32 -1.77 6.55
N ILE A 106 -4.53 -2.83 7.33
CA ILE A 106 -3.49 -3.81 7.66
C ILE A 106 -2.99 -4.52 6.41
N LEU A 107 -3.89 -4.89 5.48
CA LEU A 107 -3.52 -5.51 4.21
C LEU A 107 -2.62 -4.58 3.36
N ALA A 108 -2.92 -3.28 3.30
CA ALA A 108 -2.10 -2.31 2.60
C ALA A 108 -0.71 -2.18 3.24
N LEU A 109 -0.61 -2.10 4.57
CA LEU A 109 0.67 -2.07 5.29
C LEU A 109 1.48 -3.36 5.07
N ALA A 110 0.82 -4.53 4.99
CA ALA A 110 1.48 -5.78 4.64
C ALA A 110 2.02 -5.79 3.20
N PHE A 111 1.31 -5.18 2.25
CA PHE A 111 1.84 -4.98 0.90
C PHE A 111 3.04 -4.04 0.87
N LEU A 112 3.05 -2.97 1.69
CA LEU A 112 4.24 -2.11 1.83
C LEU A 112 5.45 -2.91 2.34
N ILE A 113 5.26 -3.84 3.27
CA ILE A 113 6.33 -4.75 3.73
C ILE A 113 6.80 -5.64 2.58
N LEU A 114 5.88 -6.29 1.87
CA LEU A 114 6.20 -7.16 0.74
C LEU A 114 7.01 -6.42 -0.35
N VAL A 115 6.60 -5.20 -0.69
CA VAL A 115 7.33 -4.36 -1.65
C VAL A 115 8.67 -3.90 -1.07
N GLY A 116 8.73 -3.56 0.22
CA GLY A 116 9.99 -3.22 0.89
C GLY A 116 11.03 -4.34 0.81
N VAL A 117 10.61 -5.59 1.04
CA VAL A 117 11.46 -6.78 0.85
C VAL A 117 11.90 -6.90 -0.62
N ALA A 118 10.97 -6.72 -1.56
CA ALA A 118 11.29 -6.82 -2.99
C ALA A 118 12.32 -5.76 -3.44
N LEU A 119 12.21 -4.51 -2.97
CA LEU A 119 13.17 -3.45 -3.28
C LEU A 119 14.57 -3.74 -2.71
N ILE A 120 14.66 -4.27 -1.49
CA ILE A 120 15.94 -4.68 -0.91
C ILE A 120 16.53 -5.84 -1.72
N ALA A 121 15.71 -6.83 -2.09
CA ALA A 121 16.15 -7.95 -2.90
C ALA A 121 16.70 -7.47 -4.26
N GLU A 122 15.95 -6.63 -4.97
CA GLU A 122 16.38 -6.06 -6.26
C GLU A 122 17.66 -5.24 -6.13
N GLY A 123 17.81 -4.43 -5.07
CA GLY A 123 19.03 -3.67 -4.81
C GLY A 123 20.24 -4.52 -4.42
N LEU A 124 20.03 -5.78 -4.02
CA LEU A 124 21.06 -6.80 -3.77
C LEU A 124 21.26 -7.75 -4.95
N ASP A 125 20.78 -7.38 -6.15
CA ASP A 125 20.81 -8.19 -7.38
C ASP A 125 19.98 -9.50 -7.32
N PHE A 126 19.17 -9.69 -6.28
CA PHE A 126 18.19 -10.79 -6.19
C PHE A 126 16.89 -10.40 -6.89
N HIS A 127 16.71 -10.92 -8.10
CA HIS A 127 15.55 -10.63 -8.92
C HIS A 127 14.36 -11.48 -8.49
N ILE A 128 13.36 -10.85 -7.89
CA ILE A 128 12.05 -11.48 -7.61
C ILE A 128 11.14 -11.17 -8.79
N SER A 129 10.54 -12.21 -9.39
CA SER A 129 9.56 -11.98 -10.47
C SER A 129 8.37 -11.19 -9.93
N LYS A 130 8.15 -10.00 -10.50
CA LYS A 130 7.05 -9.09 -10.15
C LYS A 130 5.67 -9.76 -10.22
N GLY A 131 5.54 -10.78 -11.08
CA GLY A 131 4.32 -11.59 -11.19
C GLY A 131 3.91 -12.26 -9.88
N TYR A 132 4.86 -12.72 -9.06
CA TYR A 132 4.54 -13.31 -7.75
C TYR A 132 3.99 -12.26 -6.78
N ILE A 133 4.55 -11.05 -6.80
CA ILE A 133 4.09 -9.95 -5.95
C ILE A 133 2.69 -9.51 -6.36
N TYR A 134 2.44 -9.33 -7.66
CA TYR A 134 1.12 -8.97 -8.19
C TYR A 134 0.08 -10.05 -7.90
N PHE A 135 0.43 -11.33 -8.07
CA PHE A 135 -0.44 -12.44 -7.73
C PHE A 135 -0.78 -12.45 -6.23
N ALA A 136 0.20 -12.29 -5.35
CA ALA A 136 -0.02 -12.23 -3.90
C ALA A 136 -0.94 -11.07 -3.50
N MET A 137 -0.76 -9.89 -4.10
CA MET A 137 -1.61 -8.73 -3.85
C MET A 137 -3.05 -8.96 -4.33
N ALA A 138 -3.22 -9.43 -5.57
CA ALA A 138 -4.54 -9.70 -6.13
C ALA A 138 -5.28 -10.80 -5.36
N PHE A 139 -4.60 -11.89 -5.02
CA PHE A 139 -5.16 -12.98 -4.23
C PHE A 139 -5.62 -12.50 -2.85
N SER A 140 -4.77 -11.76 -2.13
CA SER A 140 -5.10 -11.27 -0.80
C SER A 140 -6.26 -10.26 -0.81
N LEU A 141 -6.33 -9.39 -1.82
CA LEU A 141 -7.48 -8.49 -2.01
C LEU A 141 -8.76 -9.26 -2.32
N ALA A 142 -8.70 -10.32 -3.12
CA ALA A 142 -9.86 -11.16 -3.41
C ALA A 142 -10.37 -11.86 -2.14
N VAL A 143 -9.46 -12.45 -1.35
CA VAL A 143 -9.79 -13.07 -0.05
C VAL A 143 -10.39 -12.05 0.90
N GLU A 144 -9.80 -10.86 1.01
CA GLU A 144 -10.30 -9.82 1.91
C GLU A 144 -11.65 -9.25 1.45
N SER A 145 -11.89 -9.16 0.13
CA SER A 145 -13.19 -8.78 -0.41
C SER A 145 -14.29 -9.76 0.00
N ILE A 146 -14.00 -11.06 -0.02
CA ILE A 146 -14.91 -12.12 0.47
C ILE A 146 -15.11 -12.00 1.98
N ASN A 147 -14.06 -11.70 2.73
CA ASN A 147 -14.10 -11.53 4.19
C ASN A 147 -15.02 -10.37 4.59
N ILE A 148 -14.85 -9.20 3.95
CA ILE A 148 -15.69 -8.01 4.15
C ILE A 148 -17.16 -8.32 3.81
N TYR A 149 -17.42 -8.97 2.68
CA TYR A 149 -18.77 -9.35 2.26
C TYR A 149 -19.44 -10.27 3.31
N THR A 150 -18.70 -11.25 3.80
CA THR A 150 -19.20 -12.22 4.79
C THR A 150 -19.47 -11.55 6.14
N ARG A 151 -18.60 -10.63 6.59
CA ARG A 151 -18.77 -9.87 7.83
C ARG A 151 -20.05 -9.02 7.80
N LYS A 152 -20.29 -8.29 6.70
CA LYS A 152 -21.52 -7.49 6.51
C LYS A 152 -22.78 -8.36 6.57
N LYS A 153 -22.77 -9.56 5.99
CA LYS A 153 -23.90 -10.51 6.02
C LYS A 153 -24.17 -11.06 7.44
N LYS A 154 -23.13 -11.31 8.23
CA LYS A 154 -23.26 -11.79 9.61
C LYS A 154 -23.86 -10.72 10.54
N THR A 155 -23.41 -9.47 10.43
CA THR A 155 -23.96 -8.36 11.24
C THR A 155 -25.45 -8.13 10.95
N LYS A 156 -25.86 -8.14 9.68
CA LYS A 156 -27.27 -7.98 9.28
C LYS A 156 -28.19 -9.09 9.82
N ARG A 157 -27.67 -10.32 9.94
CA ARG A 157 -28.42 -11.47 10.50
C ARG A 157 -28.57 -11.43 12.02
N LYS A 158 -27.66 -10.80 12.77
CA LYS A 158 -27.78 -10.63 14.22
C LYS A 158 -28.88 -9.61 14.56
N SER A 159 -28.88 -8.44 13.91
CA SER A 159 -29.89 -7.40 14.14
C SER A 159 -31.33 -7.80 13.79
N GLN A 160 -31.53 -8.80 12.94
CA GLN A 160 -32.86 -9.37 12.63
C GLN A 160 -33.33 -10.45 13.62
N LYS A 161 -32.44 -10.97 14.47
CA LYS A 161 -32.80 -11.94 15.53
C LYS A 161 -33.08 -11.28 16.87
N GLU A 162 -32.68 -10.02 17.04
CA GLU A 162 -32.85 -9.22 18.26
C GLU A 162 -34.03 -8.22 18.18
N ALA A 163 -34.71 -8.15 17.03
CA ALA A 163 -35.92 -7.37 16.77
C ALA A 163 -37.12 -8.29 16.58
#